data_AF-A0A7C3WMH8-F1
#
_entry.id   AF-A0A7C3WMH8-F1
#
_cell.length_a   1.000
_cell.length_b   1.000
_cell.length_c   1.000
_cell.angle_alpha   90.00
_cell.angle_beta   90.00
_cell.angle_gamma   90.00
#
_symmetry.space_group_name_H-M   'P 1'
#
loop_
_entity.id
_entity.type
_entity.pdbx_description
1 polymer ?
#
loop_
_entity_poly.entity_id
_entity_poly.type
_entity_poly.pdbx_seq_one_letter_code
_entity_poly.pdbx_strand_id
1 'polypeptide(L)'
;MKRSRFFWSLLAGGMVWGAMVLAVRGTEPSAEKLAPAAPNQSVCSGEATARQSKAALAEESPVEQRKAESPSSELPKPESAPWKPGEPLPSISAEPTLPEQEQLPLPAPPRSLMKQFMENSQKAEIAIWKALAEPSEADFADTPLRDLVAYWQQRHKIPICLDRKALEGVEDRPITIHGKATSFRAILEQVLDELDLGWMIRHESLWITTRERADEFLVPRVYAVDHLVSDSADADAERELEKLMEVITETIRPQSWSDVGGPGTIKPLVLRGKKRLVIEQSWPVHLEISEFLEELAQSVAEPTPHRKSPPMPPEPRAEPPSSPNG
;
A
#
# COMPACT_ATOMS: atom_id res chain seq x y z
N MET A 1 -4.28 2.45 42.96
CA MET A 1 -4.74 3.76 43.47
C MET A 1 -3.74 4.84 43.05
N LYS A 2 -4.12 5.67 42.07
CA LYS A 2 -3.84 7.11 41.90
C LYS A 2 -3.92 7.43 40.41
N ARG A 3 -5.09 7.96 40.05
CA ARG A 3 -5.43 8.53 38.74
C ARG A 3 -4.76 9.91 38.66
N SER A 4 -4.19 10.26 37.53
CA SER A 4 -3.96 11.65 37.18
C SER A 4 -4.65 11.93 35.84
N ARG A 5 -5.69 12.75 35.91
CA ARG A 5 -6.49 13.27 34.80
C ARG A 5 -5.92 14.66 34.52
N PHE A 6 -5.56 14.94 33.28
CA PHE A 6 -5.43 16.32 32.82
C PHE A 6 -6.51 16.61 31.79
N PHE A 7 -7.50 17.36 32.28
CA PHE A 7 -8.48 18.13 31.53
C PHE A 7 -7.76 19.21 30.74
N TRP A 8 -7.99 19.31 29.43
CA TRP A 8 -7.96 20.60 28.74
C TRP A 8 -9.32 20.85 28.10
N SER A 9 -9.92 21.95 28.52
CA SER A 9 -11.24 22.43 28.14
C SER A 9 -11.18 23.12 26.79
N LEU A 10 -12.30 23.01 26.05
CA LEU A 10 -12.65 23.81 24.90
C LEU A 10 -12.40 25.30 25.13
N LEU A 11 -11.88 25.96 24.10
CA LEU A 11 -12.24 27.35 23.79
C LEU A 11 -12.57 27.46 22.30
N ALA A 12 -13.77 27.96 22.07
CA ALA A 12 -14.35 28.27 20.77
C ALA A 12 -13.61 29.44 20.10
N GLY A 13 -13.47 29.36 18.79
CA GLY A 13 -12.96 30.44 17.95
C GLY A 13 -13.27 30.12 16.49
N GLY A 14 -14.49 30.45 16.06
CA GLY A 14 -14.90 30.30 14.68
C GLY A 14 -14.14 31.26 13.76
N MET A 15 -13.84 30.80 12.55
CA MET A 15 -13.53 31.69 11.44
C MET A 15 -14.16 31.13 10.16
N VAL A 16 -15.26 31.78 9.78
CA VAL A 16 -15.94 31.68 8.48
C VAL A 16 -15.09 32.45 7.48
N TRP A 17 -14.66 31.82 6.39
CA TRP A 17 -14.16 32.55 5.22
C TRP A 17 -15.29 32.66 4.20
N GLY A 18 -15.78 33.90 4.09
CA GLY A 18 -16.84 34.29 3.17
C GLY A 18 -16.36 34.34 1.73
N ALA A 19 -17.27 33.94 0.85
CA ALA A 19 -17.20 34.15 -0.58
C ALA A 19 -17.10 35.64 -0.92
N MET A 20 -16.12 36.00 -1.74
CA MET A 20 -16.06 37.30 -2.39
C MET A 20 -16.28 37.11 -3.89
N VAL A 21 -17.53 37.34 -4.29
CA VAL A 21 -17.94 37.56 -5.67
C VAL A 21 -17.43 38.93 -6.10
N LEU A 22 -16.64 38.98 -7.18
CA LEU A 22 -16.33 40.22 -7.89
C LEU A 22 -16.64 40.03 -9.36
N ALA A 23 -17.78 40.62 -9.75
CA ALA A 23 -18.18 40.80 -11.13
C ALA A 23 -17.35 41.92 -11.77
N VAL A 24 -16.77 41.66 -12.94
CA VAL A 24 -16.35 42.70 -13.88
C VAL A 24 -16.93 42.37 -15.25
N ARG A 25 -17.70 43.33 -15.75
CA ARG A 25 -18.33 43.39 -17.08
C ARG A 25 -17.28 43.63 -18.17
N GLY A 26 -17.51 43.09 -19.36
CA GLY A 26 -16.91 43.63 -20.58
C GLY A 26 -17.02 42.78 -21.84
N THR A 27 -18.03 43.11 -22.66
CA THR A 27 -18.04 43.10 -24.14
C THR A 27 -18.02 41.76 -24.91
N GLU A 28 -19.20 41.37 -25.42
CA GLU A 28 -19.34 40.82 -26.78
C GLU A 28 -19.49 41.99 -27.79
N PRO A 29 -19.27 41.77 -29.10
CA PRO A 29 -20.39 41.32 -29.94
C PRO A 29 -20.03 40.33 -31.09
N SER A 30 -20.98 39.44 -31.34
CA SER A 30 -21.57 39.08 -32.65
C SER A 30 -20.72 38.52 -33.81
N ALA A 31 -21.17 37.34 -34.25
CA ALA A 31 -21.73 37.06 -35.59
C ALA A 31 -21.05 35.92 -36.39
N GLU A 32 -21.83 34.83 -36.49
CA GLU A 32 -22.28 34.24 -37.75
C GLU A 32 -21.25 33.48 -38.64
N LYS A 33 -21.50 32.17 -38.77
CA LYS A 33 -21.93 31.49 -40.02
C LYS A 33 -21.05 30.31 -40.50
N LEU A 34 -21.78 29.23 -40.84
CA LEU A 34 -21.48 28.14 -41.79
C LEU A 34 -20.65 26.92 -41.34
N ALA A 35 -21.38 25.86 -40.97
CA ALA A 35 -21.19 24.52 -41.53
C ALA A 35 -21.61 24.55 -43.03
N PRO A 36 -21.17 23.64 -43.94
CA PRO A 36 -21.38 22.19 -43.81
C PRO A 36 -20.28 21.28 -44.44
N ALA A 37 -20.49 19.96 -44.29
CA ALA A 37 -20.20 18.88 -45.27
C ALA A 37 -19.37 17.70 -44.73
N ALA A 38 -20.09 16.67 -44.26
CA ALA A 38 -19.86 15.29 -44.71
C ALA A 38 -20.64 15.12 -46.05
N PRO A 39 -20.25 14.26 -47.01
CA PRO A 39 -20.32 12.80 -46.80
C PRO A 39 -19.25 11.97 -47.57
N ASN A 40 -18.98 10.74 -47.13
CA ASN A 40 -19.28 9.56 -47.96
C ASN A 40 -19.08 8.24 -47.23
N GLN A 41 -20.05 7.37 -47.51
CA GLN A 41 -20.22 6.00 -47.08
C GLN A 41 -19.40 5.05 -47.97
N SER A 42 -18.96 3.94 -47.39
CA SER A 42 -18.65 2.66 -48.04
C SER A 42 -18.64 1.62 -46.91
N VAL A 43 -19.75 0.98 -46.56
CA VAL A 43 -20.36 -0.19 -47.21
C VAL A 43 -19.33 -1.27 -47.59
N CYS A 44 -19.22 -2.28 -46.74
CA CYS A 44 -19.03 -3.67 -47.17
C CYS A 44 -19.90 -4.55 -46.26
N SER A 45 -21.12 -4.82 -46.74
CA SER A 45 -21.91 -5.96 -46.34
C SER A 45 -21.32 -7.22 -46.98
N GLY A 46 -21.25 -8.30 -46.20
CA GLY A 46 -21.04 -9.66 -46.68
C GLY A 46 -21.89 -10.59 -45.83
N GLU A 47 -23.14 -10.78 -46.23
CA GLU A 47 -24.00 -11.85 -45.74
C GLU A 47 -23.46 -13.21 -46.19
N ALA A 48 -23.50 -14.19 -45.30
CA ALA A 48 -23.69 -15.59 -45.68
C ALA A 48 -24.71 -16.22 -44.72
N THR A 49 -25.81 -16.63 -45.33
CA THR A 49 -27.07 -17.12 -44.79
C THR A 49 -27.06 -18.65 -44.60
N ALA A 50 -28.16 -19.14 -44.00
CA ALA A 50 -28.72 -20.50 -44.03
C ALA A 50 -28.26 -21.45 -42.91
N ARG A 51 -29.12 -22.18 -42.17
CA ARG A 51 -30.57 -22.50 -42.23
C ARG A 51 -30.95 -23.15 -40.88
N GLN A 52 -31.96 -22.64 -40.17
CA GLN A 52 -33.31 -23.23 -39.99
C GLN A 52 -33.43 -24.70 -39.56
N SER A 53 -34.11 -24.91 -38.41
CA SER A 53 -35.28 -25.81 -38.19
C SER A 53 -35.91 -25.42 -36.83
N LYS A 54 -37.00 -24.64 -36.76
CA LYS A 54 -38.44 -24.98 -36.94
C LYS A 54 -38.99 -25.80 -35.75
N ALA A 55 -39.61 -25.14 -34.75
CA ALA A 55 -41.07 -24.99 -34.49
C ALA A 55 -41.64 -26.15 -33.63
N ALA A 56 -42.65 -26.04 -32.76
CA ALA A 56 -43.68 -25.03 -32.48
C ALA A 56 -44.31 -25.33 -31.09
N LEU A 57 -45.00 -24.31 -30.52
CA LEU A 57 -46.28 -24.31 -29.75
C LEU A 57 -46.64 -25.49 -28.82
N ALA A 58 -47.35 -25.35 -27.71
CA ALA A 58 -47.81 -24.27 -26.83
C ALA A 58 -48.71 -24.97 -25.77
N GLU A 59 -49.00 -24.24 -24.70
CA GLU A 59 -50.24 -24.29 -23.90
C GLU A 59 -50.37 -25.27 -22.71
N GLU A 60 -50.64 -24.61 -21.57
CA GLU A 60 -51.51 -24.93 -20.43
C GLU A 60 -50.95 -25.62 -19.15
N SER A 61 -51.06 -24.85 -18.07
CA SER A 61 -50.99 -25.15 -16.63
C SER A 61 -52.29 -25.86 -16.17
N PRO A 62 -52.38 -26.62 -15.06
CA PRO A 62 -52.37 -26.01 -13.71
C PRO A 62 -51.68 -26.80 -12.58
N VAL A 63 -51.35 -26.01 -11.56
CA VAL A 63 -50.88 -26.34 -10.21
C VAL A 63 -51.87 -27.22 -9.43
N GLU A 64 -51.38 -28.28 -8.77
CA GLU A 64 -51.85 -28.63 -7.42
C GLU A 64 -50.76 -29.28 -6.58
N GLN A 65 -50.67 -28.82 -5.34
CA GLN A 65 -49.61 -29.04 -4.38
C GLN A 65 -49.58 -30.49 -3.86
N ARG A 66 -48.39 -31.10 -3.85
CA ARG A 66 -48.03 -32.07 -2.81
C ARG A 66 -46.64 -31.80 -2.26
N LYS A 67 -46.63 -31.87 -0.95
CA LYS A 67 -45.58 -31.64 0.03
C LYS A 67 -44.52 -32.76 -0.01
N ALA A 68 -43.31 -32.36 0.39
CA ALA A 68 -42.24 -33.16 1.01
C ALA A 68 -41.03 -33.61 0.14
N GLU A 69 -39.88 -33.12 0.62
CA GLU A 69 -38.58 -33.80 0.79
C GLU A 69 -37.59 -33.95 -0.37
N SER A 70 -36.47 -33.27 -0.17
CA SER A 70 -35.18 -33.37 -0.84
C SER A 70 -34.59 -34.79 -0.76
N PRO A 71 -33.94 -35.31 -1.82
CA PRO A 71 -33.12 -36.51 -1.69
C PRO A 71 -31.69 -36.13 -1.28
N SER A 72 -31.37 -36.34 -0.01
CA SER A 72 -30.00 -36.56 0.46
C SER A 72 -29.45 -37.86 -0.13
N SER A 73 -28.22 -37.83 -0.65
CA SER A 73 -27.49 -39.04 -1.02
C SER A 73 -27.01 -39.75 0.24
N GLU A 74 -27.55 -40.95 0.48
CA GLU A 74 -27.22 -41.80 1.63
C GLU A 74 -26.31 -42.96 1.18
N LEU A 75 -25.13 -43.05 1.82
CA LEU A 75 -24.19 -44.17 1.73
C LEU A 75 -24.75 -45.41 2.46
N PRO A 76 -24.53 -46.64 1.98
CA PRO A 76 -25.05 -47.83 2.63
C PRO A 76 -24.27 -48.16 3.92
N LYS A 77 -25.01 -48.39 5.02
CA LYS A 77 -24.50 -48.93 6.29
C LYS A 77 -24.20 -50.43 6.18
N PRO A 78 -23.10 -50.93 6.77
CA PRO A 78 -22.87 -52.35 6.92
C PRO A 78 -23.61 -52.93 8.14
N GLU A 79 -24.08 -54.15 7.93
CA GLU A 79 -24.86 -55.04 8.77
C GLU A 79 -24.12 -55.48 10.05
N SER A 80 -24.86 -55.46 11.16
CA SER A 80 -24.40 -55.83 12.50
C SER A 80 -24.55 -57.34 12.75
N ALA A 81 -23.43 -58.06 12.87
CA ALA A 81 -23.39 -59.43 13.40
C ALA A 81 -22.97 -59.46 14.89
N PRO A 82 -23.50 -60.39 15.71
CA PRO A 82 -23.32 -60.41 17.15
C PRO A 82 -21.98 -61.04 17.57
N TRP A 83 -21.19 -60.28 18.31
CA TRP A 83 -19.92 -60.67 18.89
C TRP A 83 -20.13 -61.60 20.10
N LYS A 84 -19.42 -62.73 20.13
CA LYS A 84 -19.33 -63.61 21.31
C LYS A 84 -18.10 -63.24 22.14
N PRO A 85 -18.16 -63.25 23.49
CA PRO A 85 -16.99 -63.00 24.31
C PRO A 85 -16.00 -64.18 24.23
N GLY A 86 -14.84 -63.94 23.62
CA GLY A 86 -13.65 -64.79 23.78
C GLY A 86 -12.95 -64.50 25.11
N GLU A 87 -12.24 -65.51 25.61
CA GLU A 87 -11.52 -65.55 26.89
C GLU A 87 -10.63 -64.32 27.17
N PRO A 88 -10.39 -63.98 28.45
CA PRO A 88 -9.63 -62.79 28.81
C PRO A 88 -8.15 -62.92 28.38
N LEU A 89 -7.71 -61.96 27.57
CA LEU A 89 -6.29 -61.78 27.23
C LEU A 89 -5.49 -61.41 28.50
N PRO A 90 -4.25 -61.91 28.64
CA PRO A 90 -3.39 -61.53 29.75
C PRO A 90 -3.11 -60.02 29.69
N SER A 91 -3.24 -59.35 30.84
CA SER A 91 -2.92 -57.94 31.02
C SER A 91 -1.44 -57.68 30.70
N ILE A 92 -1.16 -57.22 29.49
CA ILE A 92 0.10 -56.56 29.16
C ILE A 92 -0.12 -55.07 29.42
N SER A 93 0.14 -54.66 30.66
CA SER A 93 0.34 -53.25 30.99
C SER A 93 1.67 -52.79 30.37
N ALA A 94 1.62 -52.44 29.10
CA ALA A 94 2.64 -51.61 28.45
C ALA A 94 1.93 -50.86 27.32
N GLU A 95 1.49 -49.65 27.63
CA GLU A 95 1.15 -48.65 26.62
C GLU A 95 2.37 -48.55 25.69
N PRO A 96 2.23 -48.78 24.37
CA PRO A 96 3.34 -48.59 23.47
C PRO A 96 3.63 -47.09 23.43
N THR A 97 4.67 -46.65 24.14
CA THR A 97 5.29 -45.36 23.93
C THR A 97 5.55 -45.23 22.44
N LEU A 98 4.82 -44.32 21.76
CA LEU A 98 5.16 -43.96 20.38
C LEU A 98 6.67 -43.69 20.36
N PRO A 99 7.43 -44.24 19.39
CA PRO A 99 8.83 -43.85 19.27
C PRO A 99 8.85 -42.33 19.13
N GLU A 100 9.52 -41.69 20.10
CA GLU A 100 9.84 -40.27 20.08
C GLU A 100 10.44 -40.01 18.70
N GLN A 101 9.66 -39.43 17.80
CA GLN A 101 10.21 -38.96 16.54
C GLN A 101 11.18 -37.86 16.93
N GLU A 102 12.47 -38.17 16.93
CA GLU A 102 13.54 -37.19 16.91
C GLU A 102 13.16 -36.17 15.83
N GLN A 103 12.63 -35.02 16.26
CA GLN A 103 12.40 -33.86 15.42
C GLN A 103 13.78 -33.38 14.99
N LEU A 104 14.35 -34.02 13.98
CA LEU A 104 15.54 -33.53 13.33
C LEU A 104 15.20 -32.12 12.82
N PRO A 105 15.97 -31.08 13.20
CA PRO A 105 15.68 -29.72 12.78
C PRO A 105 15.62 -29.70 11.26
N LEU A 106 14.50 -29.24 10.71
CA LEU A 106 14.32 -29.16 9.25
C LEU A 106 15.54 -28.44 8.65
N PRO A 107 16.22 -29.04 7.67
CA PRO A 107 17.41 -28.43 7.09
C PRO A 107 17.03 -27.09 6.46
N ALA A 108 17.80 -26.04 6.77
CA ALA A 108 17.59 -24.73 6.16
C ALA A 108 17.71 -24.83 4.63
N PRO A 109 16.93 -24.04 3.86
CA PRO A 109 17.04 -24.03 2.41
C PRO A 109 18.48 -23.74 1.94
N PRO A 110 18.92 -24.34 0.81
CA PRO A 110 20.25 -24.08 0.27
C PRO A 110 20.50 -22.59 0.06
N ARG A 111 21.60 -22.05 0.62
CA ARG A 111 21.94 -20.61 0.53
C ARG A 111 22.00 -20.09 -0.90
N SER A 112 22.43 -20.92 -1.87
CA SER A 112 22.47 -20.55 -3.29
C SER A 112 21.08 -20.28 -3.86
N LEU A 113 20.10 -21.13 -3.54
CA LEU A 113 18.72 -20.93 -3.98
C LEU A 113 18.12 -19.71 -3.30
N MET A 114 18.36 -19.54 -1.99
CA MET A 114 17.89 -18.36 -1.26
C MET A 114 18.44 -17.07 -1.88
N LYS A 115 19.73 -17.03 -2.19
CA LYS A 115 20.36 -15.89 -2.87
C LYS A 115 19.68 -15.61 -4.22
N GLN A 116 19.45 -16.64 -5.03
CA GLN A 116 18.79 -16.48 -6.32
C GLN A 116 17.35 -15.96 -6.20
N PHE A 117 16.56 -16.50 -5.26
CA PHE A 117 15.20 -16.03 -5.02
C PHE A 117 15.18 -14.56 -4.58
N MET A 118 16.08 -14.17 -3.68
CA MET A 118 16.22 -12.79 -3.22
C MET A 118 16.64 -11.84 -4.35
N GLU A 119 17.58 -12.25 -5.20
CA GLU A 119 18.03 -11.43 -6.33
C GLU A 119 16.92 -11.23 -7.38
N ASN A 120 16.14 -12.27 -7.66
CA ASN A 120 15.03 -12.19 -8.60
C ASN A 120 13.90 -11.31 -8.06
N SER A 121 13.51 -11.49 -6.80
CA SER A 121 12.46 -10.68 -6.18
C SER A 121 12.86 -9.21 -6.11
N GLN A 122 14.11 -8.90 -5.74
CA GLN A 122 14.63 -7.53 -5.76
C GLN A 122 14.63 -6.92 -7.16
N LYS A 123 15.03 -7.67 -8.19
CA LYS A 123 15.00 -7.17 -9.57
C LYS A 123 13.59 -6.83 -10.03
N ALA A 124 12.62 -7.71 -9.74
CA ALA A 124 11.23 -7.47 -10.08
C ALA A 124 10.67 -6.26 -9.33
N GLU A 125 10.96 -6.16 -8.04
CA GLU A 125 10.55 -5.03 -7.21
C GLU A 125 11.13 -3.70 -7.72
N ILE A 126 12.43 -3.66 -8.03
CA ILE A 126 13.09 -2.50 -8.64
C ILE A 126 12.46 -2.14 -9.99
N ALA A 127 12.07 -3.13 -10.81
CA ALA A 127 11.40 -2.89 -12.07
C ALA A 127 10.03 -2.24 -11.87
N ILE A 128 9.25 -2.71 -10.89
CA ILE A 128 7.97 -2.10 -10.51
C ILE A 128 8.18 -0.67 -10.03
N TRP A 129 9.20 -0.41 -9.20
CA TRP A 129 9.50 0.94 -8.73
C TRP A 129 9.87 1.90 -9.85
N LYS A 130 10.70 1.45 -10.78
CA LYS A 130 11.05 2.24 -11.96
C LYS A 130 9.81 2.56 -12.79
N ALA A 131 8.96 1.57 -13.04
CA ALA A 131 7.70 1.77 -13.76
C ALA A 131 6.78 2.78 -13.05
N LEU A 132 6.66 2.70 -11.72
CA LEU A 132 5.86 3.64 -10.92
C LEU A 132 6.39 5.09 -11.01
N ALA A 133 7.70 5.27 -11.18
CA ALA A 133 8.30 6.59 -11.34
C ALA A 133 8.21 7.15 -12.79
N GLU A 134 7.95 6.29 -13.78
CA GLU A 134 7.84 6.72 -15.18
C GLU A 134 6.60 7.60 -15.41
N PRO A 135 6.65 8.54 -16.37
CA PRO A 135 5.48 9.32 -16.73
C PRO A 135 4.41 8.47 -17.41
N SER A 136 3.14 8.69 -17.04
CA SER A 136 1.97 8.05 -17.64
C SER A 136 0.92 9.08 -18.06
N GLU A 137 0.05 8.68 -18.98
CA GLU A 137 -1.13 9.44 -19.40
C GLU A 137 -2.18 9.48 -18.28
N ALA A 138 -2.86 10.61 -18.15
CA ALA A 138 -3.82 10.92 -17.09
C ALA A 138 -5.16 11.42 -17.66
N ASP A 139 -5.53 10.98 -18.87
CA ASP A 139 -6.77 11.36 -19.53
C ASP A 139 -7.56 10.11 -19.90
N PHE A 140 -8.50 9.75 -19.02
CA PHE A 140 -9.36 8.60 -19.17
C PHE A 140 -10.80 9.06 -18.95
N ALA A 141 -11.69 8.75 -19.88
CA ALA A 141 -13.10 9.10 -19.77
C ALA A 141 -13.91 7.81 -19.71
N ASP A 142 -14.72 7.65 -18.65
CA ASP A 142 -15.65 6.53 -18.46
C ASP A 142 -14.99 5.15 -18.69
N THR A 143 -13.74 4.98 -18.22
CA THR A 143 -12.94 3.79 -18.49
C THR A 143 -12.96 2.83 -17.29
N PRO A 144 -13.37 1.57 -17.45
CA PRO A 144 -13.35 0.58 -16.36
C PRO A 144 -11.94 0.32 -15.81
N LEU A 145 -11.83 0.07 -14.50
CA LEU A 145 -10.54 -0.25 -13.84
C LEU A 145 -9.81 -1.42 -14.52
N ARG A 146 -10.53 -2.46 -14.95
CA ARG A 146 -9.95 -3.61 -15.66
C ARG A 146 -9.21 -3.21 -16.94
N ASP A 147 -9.74 -2.23 -17.67
CA ASP A 147 -9.20 -1.80 -18.95
C ASP A 147 -8.00 -0.86 -18.73
N LEU A 148 -8.07 0.00 -17.71
CA LEU A 148 -6.93 0.80 -17.24
C LEU A 148 -5.75 -0.08 -16.82
N VAL A 149 -6.01 -1.15 -16.07
CA VAL A 149 -4.99 -2.10 -15.65
C VAL A 149 -4.36 -2.83 -16.84
N ALA A 150 -5.15 -3.22 -17.84
CA ALA A 150 -4.63 -3.81 -19.07
C ALA A 150 -3.76 -2.80 -19.85
N TYR A 151 -4.18 -1.54 -19.93
CA TYR A 151 -3.40 -0.45 -20.52
C TYR A 151 -2.06 -0.25 -19.79
N TRP A 152 -2.06 -0.13 -18.47
CA TRP A 152 -0.83 0.09 -17.69
C TRP A 152 0.16 -1.07 -17.79
N GLN A 153 -0.33 -2.32 -17.84
CA GLN A 153 0.53 -3.49 -18.07
C GLN A 153 1.27 -3.39 -19.41
N GLN A 154 0.56 -3.01 -20.47
CA GLN A 154 1.17 -2.86 -21.80
C GLN A 154 2.13 -1.66 -21.83
N ARG A 155 1.73 -0.55 -21.22
CA ARG A 155 2.47 0.71 -21.24
C ARG A 155 3.75 0.68 -20.42
N HIS A 156 3.73 0.08 -19.23
CA HIS A 156 4.86 0.03 -18.30
C HIS A 156 5.58 -1.31 -18.26
N LYS A 157 5.05 -2.34 -18.95
CA LYS A 157 5.67 -3.67 -19.09
C LYS A 157 5.96 -4.35 -17.74
N ILE A 158 5.11 -4.10 -16.75
CA ILE A 158 5.13 -4.78 -15.45
C ILE A 158 3.87 -5.62 -15.29
N PRO A 159 3.94 -6.77 -14.57
CA PRO A 159 2.76 -7.55 -14.26
C PRO A 159 1.91 -6.82 -13.21
N ILE A 160 0.65 -6.55 -13.55
CA ILE A 160 -0.34 -5.93 -12.66
C ILE A 160 -1.53 -6.90 -12.52
N CYS A 161 -1.90 -7.20 -11.29
CA CYS A 161 -2.95 -8.16 -10.95
C CYS A 161 -4.06 -7.49 -10.15
N LEU A 162 -5.31 -7.84 -10.44
CA LEU A 162 -6.47 -7.47 -9.63
C LEU A 162 -6.79 -8.61 -8.65
N ASP A 163 -6.91 -8.32 -7.35
CA ASP A 163 -7.42 -9.28 -6.36
C ASP A 163 -8.94 -9.42 -6.51
N ARG A 164 -9.37 -10.19 -7.53
CA ARG A 164 -10.79 -10.43 -7.84
C ARG A 164 -11.61 -10.97 -6.66
N LYS A 165 -10.96 -11.61 -5.67
CA LYS A 165 -11.66 -12.08 -4.48
C LYS A 165 -11.99 -10.95 -3.52
N ALA A 166 -11.11 -9.95 -3.42
CA ALA A 166 -11.29 -8.81 -2.54
C ALA A 166 -12.13 -7.69 -3.20
N LEU A 167 -12.08 -7.55 -4.53
CA LEU A 167 -12.66 -6.42 -5.24
C LEU A 167 -14.16 -6.54 -5.56
N GLU A 168 -14.76 -7.74 -5.50
CA GLU A 168 -16.22 -7.97 -5.65
C GLU A 168 -16.95 -7.14 -6.75
N GLY A 169 -16.37 -7.01 -7.95
CA GLY A 169 -16.99 -6.29 -9.08
C GLY A 169 -16.65 -4.80 -9.16
N VAL A 170 -15.77 -4.30 -8.30
CA VAL A 170 -15.20 -2.95 -8.41
C VAL A 170 -14.40 -2.79 -9.71
N GLU A 171 -13.85 -3.86 -10.27
CA GLU A 171 -13.06 -3.85 -11.50
C GLU A 171 -13.81 -3.34 -12.75
N ASP A 172 -15.14 -3.39 -12.75
CA ASP A 172 -16.00 -2.96 -13.85
C ASP A 172 -16.49 -1.51 -13.66
N ARG A 173 -16.19 -0.87 -12.52
CA ARG A 173 -16.61 0.52 -12.27
C ARG A 173 -15.84 1.47 -13.20
N PRO A 174 -16.54 2.34 -13.93
CA PRO A 174 -15.89 3.33 -14.78
C PRO A 174 -15.29 4.45 -13.93
N ILE A 175 -14.15 4.96 -14.40
CA ILE A 175 -13.39 6.03 -13.75
C ILE A 175 -13.14 7.10 -14.81
N THR A 176 -13.28 8.35 -14.41
CA THR A 176 -13.00 9.50 -15.28
C THR A 176 -11.96 10.38 -14.63
N ILE A 177 -10.79 10.46 -15.24
CA ILE A 177 -9.67 11.24 -14.76
C ILE A 177 -9.23 12.16 -15.88
N HIS A 178 -9.11 13.44 -15.57
CA HIS A 178 -8.54 14.44 -16.45
C HIS A 178 -7.37 15.10 -15.74
N GLY A 179 -6.19 15.05 -16.37
CA GLY A 179 -4.99 15.58 -15.75
C GLY A 179 -3.85 15.74 -16.74
N LYS A 180 -2.83 16.46 -16.29
CA LYS A 180 -1.54 16.46 -17.00
C LYS A 180 -0.86 15.13 -16.73
N ALA A 181 -0.08 14.64 -17.70
CA ALA A 181 0.79 13.49 -17.49
C ALA A 181 1.73 13.75 -16.29
N THR A 182 1.67 12.87 -15.29
CA THR A 182 2.54 12.85 -14.11
C THR A 182 3.18 11.47 -13.99
N SER A 183 3.75 11.11 -12.83
CA SER A 183 4.24 9.75 -12.60
C SER A 183 3.10 8.73 -12.59
N PHE A 184 3.37 7.53 -13.08
CA PHE A 184 2.43 6.42 -13.03
C PHE A 184 1.93 6.17 -11.61
N ARG A 185 2.81 6.29 -10.60
CA ARG A 185 2.42 6.22 -9.18
C ARG A 185 1.30 7.18 -8.83
N ALA A 186 1.46 8.46 -9.16
CA ALA A 186 0.48 9.48 -8.79
C ALA A 186 -0.87 9.24 -9.47
N ILE A 187 -0.86 8.85 -10.75
CA ILE A 187 -2.08 8.51 -11.48
C ILE A 187 -2.72 7.26 -10.90
N LEU A 188 -1.94 6.20 -10.63
CA LEU A 188 -2.41 4.98 -10.00
C LEU A 188 -3.06 5.27 -8.65
N GLU A 189 -2.39 5.99 -7.75
CA GLU A 189 -2.93 6.34 -6.44
C GLU A 189 -4.21 7.17 -6.54
N GLN A 190 -4.27 8.14 -7.46
CA GLN A 190 -5.48 8.92 -7.70
C GLN A 190 -6.65 8.03 -8.12
N VAL A 191 -6.42 7.09 -9.06
CA VAL A 191 -7.44 6.14 -9.51
C VAL A 191 -7.94 5.26 -8.37
N LEU A 192 -7.00 4.76 -7.56
CA LEU A 192 -7.32 3.86 -6.46
C LEU A 192 -8.03 4.59 -5.32
N ASP A 193 -7.69 5.85 -5.05
CA ASP A 193 -8.37 6.68 -4.06
C ASP A 193 -9.84 6.93 -4.40
N GLU A 194 -10.18 7.13 -5.69
CA GLU A 194 -11.57 7.29 -6.14
C GLU A 194 -12.42 6.02 -5.89
N LEU A 195 -11.78 4.86 -5.87
CA LEU A 195 -12.44 3.55 -5.66
C LEU A 195 -12.25 2.98 -4.26
N ASP A 196 -11.57 3.71 -3.36
CA ASP A 196 -11.14 3.26 -2.02
C ASP A 196 -10.35 1.94 -2.04
N LEU A 197 -9.43 1.85 -3.00
CA LEU A 197 -8.54 0.71 -3.20
C LEU A 197 -7.12 1.04 -2.76
N GLY A 198 -6.33 -0.02 -2.61
CA GLY A 198 -4.90 0.05 -2.35
C GLY A 198 -4.11 -0.83 -3.30
N TRP A 199 -2.80 -0.68 -3.26
CA TRP A 199 -1.88 -1.51 -4.01
C TRP A 199 -0.79 -2.08 -3.11
N MET A 200 -0.26 -3.24 -3.50
CA MET A 200 0.84 -3.93 -2.81
C MET A 200 1.73 -4.64 -3.82
N ILE A 201 3.01 -4.84 -3.51
CA ILE A 201 3.89 -5.68 -4.33
C ILE A 201 3.94 -7.07 -3.71
N ARG A 202 3.52 -8.07 -4.49
CA ARG A 202 3.47 -9.47 -4.05
C ARG A 202 3.75 -10.41 -5.22
N HIS A 203 4.56 -11.43 -4.98
CA HIS A 203 4.95 -12.41 -5.99
C HIS A 203 5.47 -11.74 -7.29
N GLU A 204 6.40 -10.79 -7.14
CA GLU A 204 7.04 -10.10 -8.27
C GLU A 204 6.06 -9.31 -9.16
N SER A 205 4.86 -9.00 -8.66
CA SER A 205 3.80 -8.29 -9.37
C SER A 205 3.18 -7.18 -8.52
N LEU A 206 2.65 -6.16 -9.18
CA LEU A 206 1.85 -5.12 -8.53
C LEU A 206 0.42 -5.64 -8.42
N TRP A 207 -0.11 -5.71 -7.20
CA TRP A 207 -1.47 -6.14 -6.93
C TRP A 207 -2.32 -4.94 -6.53
N ILE A 208 -3.51 -4.84 -7.12
CA ILE A 208 -4.56 -3.90 -6.71
C ILE A 208 -5.62 -4.70 -5.95
N THR A 209 -5.98 -4.20 -4.78
CA THR A 209 -6.89 -4.85 -3.83
C THR A 209 -7.63 -3.78 -3.02
N THR A 210 -8.51 -4.15 -2.10
CA THR A 210 -9.09 -3.19 -1.14
C THR A 210 -8.01 -2.52 -0.29
N ARG A 211 -8.28 -1.29 0.16
CA ARG A 211 -7.34 -0.53 1.00
C ARG A 211 -6.97 -1.27 2.27
N GLU A 212 -7.95 -1.87 2.96
CA GLU A 212 -7.68 -2.61 4.21
C GLU A 212 -6.70 -3.76 3.98
N ARG A 213 -6.89 -4.52 2.90
CA ARG A 213 -6.03 -5.66 2.59
C ARG A 213 -4.62 -5.25 2.17
N ALA A 214 -4.48 -4.09 1.51
CA ALA A 214 -3.17 -3.53 1.18
C ALA A 214 -2.43 -3.06 2.44
N ASP A 215 -3.15 -2.43 3.39
CA ASP A 215 -2.58 -1.94 4.65
C ASP A 215 -2.22 -3.08 5.62
N GLU A 216 -2.94 -4.20 5.58
CA GLU A 216 -2.60 -5.42 6.34
C GLU A 216 -1.38 -6.16 5.77
N PHE A 217 -1.02 -5.94 4.50
CA PHE A 217 0.11 -6.61 3.88
C PHE A 217 1.43 -5.90 4.22
N LEU A 218 1.99 -6.26 5.37
CA LEU A 218 3.26 -5.71 5.84
C LEU A 218 4.46 -6.47 5.25
N VAL A 219 5.53 -5.72 4.97
CA VAL A 219 6.79 -6.27 4.50
C VAL A 219 7.93 -5.78 5.40
N PRO A 220 8.80 -6.65 5.91
CA PRO A 220 9.96 -6.22 6.67
C PRO A 220 11.06 -5.69 5.75
N ARG A 221 11.65 -4.54 6.12
CA ARG A 221 12.74 -3.88 5.40
C ARG A 221 13.80 -3.37 6.35
N VAL A 222 15.03 -3.34 5.84
CA VAL A 222 16.20 -2.86 6.57
C VAL A 222 16.73 -1.60 5.91
N TYR A 223 16.65 -0.49 6.62
CA TYR A 223 17.12 0.82 6.17
C TYR A 223 18.50 1.12 6.75
N ALA A 224 19.44 1.51 5.89
CA ALA A 224 20.77 1.95 6.30
C ALA A 224 20.76 3.44 6.62
N VAL A 225 20.93 3.76 7.90
CA VAL A 225 20.88 5.14 8.42
C VAL A 225 22.22 5.57 9.02
N ASP A 226 23.32 4.92 8.63
CA ASP A 226 24.67 5.22 9.14
C ASP A 226 25.05 6.70 8.98
N HIS A 227 24.57 7.33 7.91
CA HIS A 227 24.88 8.71 7.55
C HIS A 227 24.02 9.75 8.29
N LEU A 228 22.93 9.32 8.94
CA LEU A 228 22.03 10.18 9.71
C LEU A 228 22.37 10.19 11.22
N VAL A 229 23.26 9.28 11.64
CA VAL A 229 23.57 9.05 13.05
C VAL A 229 25.06 9.23 13.28
N SER A 230 25.42 9.99 14.30
CA SER A 230 26.79 10.33 14.66
C SER A 230 27.67 9.10 14.81
N ASP A 231 28.96 9.20 14.48
CA ASP A 231 29.95 8.13 14.72
C ASP A 231 30.39 8.13 16.20
N SER A 232 29.44 7.83 17.07
CA SER A 232 29.58 7.75 18.53
C SER A 232 29.57 6.30 19.00
N ALA A 233 29.79 6.08 20.31
CA ALA A 233 29.70 4.74 20.89
C ALA A 233 28.30 4.14 20.68
N ASP A 234 28.18 2.80 20.68
CA ASP A 234 26.92 2.10 20.39
C ASP A 234 25.73 2.62 21.23
N ALA A 235 25.95 2.94 22.50
CA ALA A 235 24.91 3.47 23.39
C ALA A 235 24.40 4.87 22.99
N ASP A 236 25.23 5.71 22.37
CA ASP A 236 24.81 7.03 21.87
C ASP A 236 24.09 6.90 20.52
N ALA A 237 24.55 5.97 19.67
CA ALA A 237 23.90 5.66 18.40
C ALA A 237 22.48 5.11 18.61
N GLU A 238 22.27 4.26 19.62
CA GLU A 238 20.93 3.76 19.98
C GLU A 238 19.96 4.89 20.34
N ARG A 239 20.41 5.90 21.12
CA ARG A 239 19.57 7.06 21.49
C ARG A 239 19.21 7.93 20.31
N GLU A 240 20.14 8.13 19.38
CA GLU A 240 19.87 8.89 18.15
C GLU A 240 18.91 8.13 17.22
N LEU A 241 19.06 6.80 17.14
CA LEU A 241 18.10 5.94 16.45
C LEU A 241 16.71 6.00 17.08
N GLU A 242 16.60 5.97 18.40
CA GLU A 242 15.31 6.11 19.10
C GLU A 242 14.62 7.43 18.78
N LYS A 243 15.36 8.55 18.75
CA LYS A 243 14.81 9.86 18.34
C LYS A 243 14.34 9.84 16.88
N LEU A 244 15.13 9.26 15.98
CA LEU A 244 14.74 9.13 14.58
C LEU A 244 13.48 8.27 14.43
N MET A 245 13.39 7.18 15.19
CA MET A 245 12.19 6.34 15.24
C MET A 245 10.97 7.12 15.72
N GLU A 246 11.08 7.87 16.81
CA GLU A 246 10.00 8.71 17.35
C GLU A 246 9.50 9.70 16.30
N VAL A 247 10.40 10.41 15.62
CA VAL A 247 10.03 11.34 14.54
C VAL A 247 9.30 10.61 13.41
N ILE A 248 9.80 9.44 12.98
CA ILE A 248 9.14 8.66 11.93
C ILE A 248 7.74 8.22 12.35
N THR A 249 7.58 7.70 13.58
CA THR A 249 6.28 7.18 14.05
C THR A 249 5.27 8.28 14.35
N GLU A 250 5.72 9.49 14.68
CA GLU A 250 4.85 10.64 14.92
C GLU A 250 4.48 11.43 13.67
N THR A 251 5.23 11.30 12.58
CA THR A 251 5.01 12.07 11.34
C THR A 251 4.42 11.24 10.22
N ILE A 252 4.88 10.01 10.02
CA ILE A 252 4.46 9.15 8.91
C ILE A 252 3.32 8.27 9.38
N ARG A 253 2.11 8.54 8.88
CA ARG A 253 0.85 7.83 9.22
C ARG A 253 0.79 7.36 10.69
N PRO A 254 0.67 8.28 11.67
CA PRO A 254 0.88 7.95 13.08
C PRO A 254 0.00 6.81 13.62
N GLN A 255 -1.21 6.66 13.07
CA GLN A 255 -2.16 5.62 13.45
C GLN A 255 -1.80 4.21 12.93
N SER A 256 -0.79 4.09 12.06
CA SER A 256 -0.39 2.81 11.47
C SER A 256 0.62 2.03 12.31
N TRP A 257 1.13 2.61 13.40
CA TRP A 257 2.19 2.02 14.22
C TRP A 257 1.68 1.28 15.45
N SER A 258 2.42 0.23 15.85
CA SER A 258 2.08 -0.66 16.97
C SER A 258 1.86 0.05 18.30
N ASP A 259 2.56 1.16 18.53
CA ASP A 259 2.51 1.89 19.81
C ASP A 259 1.14 2.55 20.06
N VAL A 260 0.37 2.76 18.99
CA VAL A 260 -1.02 3.24 19.05
C VAL A 260 -2.03 2.20 18.59
N GLY A 261 -1.61 0.95 18.42
CA GLY A 261 -2.47 -0.18 18.03
C GLY A 261 -2.58 -0.44 16.53
N GLY A 262 -1.79 0.24 15.70
CA GLY A 262 -1.65 -0.06 14.28
C GLY A 262 -0.80 -1.31 14.01
N PRO A 263 -0.78 -1.84 12.78
CA PRO A 263 -0.12 -3.10 12.46
C PRO A 263 1.40 -2.99 12.29
N GLY A 264 1.94 -1.81 11.96
CA GLY A 264 3.34 -1.64 11.61
C GLY A 264 4.28 -1.55 12.81
N THR A 265 5.52 -2.00 12.61
CA THR A 265 6.55 -1.98 13.66
C THR A 265 7.86 -1.36 13.16
N ILE A 266 8.59 -0.73 14.07
CA ILE A 266 9.93 -0.19 13.82
C ILE A 266 10.85 -0.54 14.99
N LYS A 267 12.07 -0.97 14.69
CA LYS A 267 13.09 -1.34 15.67
C LYS A 267 14.48 -0.84 15.27
N PRO A 268 15.28 -0.38 16.23
CA PRO A 268 16.68 -0.06 15.98
C PRO A 268 17.49 -1.36 15.92
N LEU A 269 18.53 -1.37 15.10
CA LEU A 269 19.46 -2.49 15.01
C LEU A 269 20.88 -1.95 14.81
N VAL A 270 21.72 -2.12 15.83
CA VAL A 270 23.16 -1.86 15.75
C VAL A 270 23.88 -3.20 15.71
N LEU A 271 24.54 -3.49 14.59
CA LEU A 271 25.32 -4.73 14.40
C LEU A 271 26.67 -4.41 13.81
N ARG A 272 27.74 -4.76 14.53
CA ARG A 272 29.14 -4.56 14.07
C ARG A 272 29.40 -3.10 13.66
N GLY A 273 28.91 -2.15 14.46
CA GLY A 273 29.01 -0.71 14.20
C GLY A 273 28.14 -0.18 13.05
N LYS A 274 27.29 -1.01 12.44
CA LYS A 274 26.33 -0.58 11.41
C LYS A 274 24.98 -0.29 12.03
N LYS A 275 24.42 0.88 11.71
CA LYS A 275 23.19 1.43 12.30
C LYS A 275 22.05 1.25 11.31
N ARG A 276 21.06 0.46 11.68
CA ARG A 276 19.95 0.06 10.82
C ARG A 276 18.62 0.32 11.52
N LEU A 277 17.61 0.64 10.73
CA LEU A 277 16.21 0.55 11.16
C LEU A 277 15.58 -0.65 10.48
N VAL A 278 15.00 -1.54 11.28
CA VAL A 278 14.19 -2.65 10.79
C VAL A 278 12.74 -2.23 10.92
N ILE A 279 12.06 -2.10 9.78
CA ILE A 279 10.71 -1.58 9.69
C ILE A 279 9.83 -2.60 9.00
N GLU A 280 8.71 -2.97 9.60
CA GLU A 280 7.68 -3.79 9.00
C GLU A 280 6.44 -2.91 8.79
N GLN A 281 6.14 -2.61 7.53
CA GLN A 281 5.06 -1.69 7.14
C GLN A 281 4.49 -2.05 5.77
N SER A 282 3.38 -1.41 5.38
CA SER A 282 2.82 -1.54 4.03
C SER A 282 3.70 -0.83 2.98
N TRP A 283 3.52 -1.22 1.72
CA TRP A 283 4.31 -0.67 0.61
C TRP A 283 4.22 0.86 0.45
N PRO A 284 3.02 1.48 0.50
CA PRO A 284 2.91 2.94 0.45
C PRO A 284 3.64 3.62 1.62
N VAL A 285 3.55 3.06 2.82
CA VAL A 285 4.24 3.63 4.00
C VAL A 285 5.76 3.53 3.86
N HIS A 286 6.28 2.44 3.30
CA HIS A 286 7.70 2.32 3.00
C HIS A 286 8.21 3.36 2.01
N LEU A 287 7.39 3.81 1.07
CA LEU A 287 7.74 4.93 0.18
C LEU A 287 7.85 6.23 0.95
N GLU A 288 6.83 6.57 1.73
CA GLU A 288 6.81 7.80 2.54
C GLU A 288 8.02 7.85 3.49
N ILE A 289 8.39 6.72 4.09
CA ILE A 289 9.60 6.60 4.92
C ILE A 289 10.88 6.81 4.09
N SER A 290 10.95 6.25 2.89
CA SER A 290 12.14 6.37 2.04
C SER A 290 12.33 7.81 1.55
N GLU A 291 11.25 8.47 1.14
CA GLU A 291 11.22 9.88 0.75
C GLU A 291 11.66 10.75 1.94
N PHE A 292 11.08 10.54 3.12
CA PHE A 292 11.46 11.27 4.35
C PHE A 292 12.93 11.09 4.74
N LEU A 293 13.45 9.85 4.72
CA LEU A 293 14.85 9.58 5.07
C LEU A 293 15.83 10.21 4.08
N GLU A 294 15.48 10.23 2.79
CA GLU A 294 16.29 10.86 1.74
C GLU A 294 16.29 12.40 1.90
N GLU A 295 15.13 13.01 2.18
CA GLU A 295 15.03 14.44 2.49
C GLU A 295 15.87 14.81 3.73
N LEU A 296 15.78 13.99 4.79
CA LEU A 296 16.57 14.19 6.00
C LEU A 296 18.07 14.07 5.69
N ALA A 297 18.48 13.09 4.89
CA ALA A 297 19.86 12.90 4.47
C ALA A 297 20.41 14.12 3.72
N GLN A 298 19.61 14.68 2.79
CA GLN A 298 19.97 15.89 2.05
C GLN A 298 20.09 17.10 2.99
N SER A 299 19.15 17.26 3.93
CA SER A 299 19.17 18.38 4.88
C SER A 299 20.38 18.36 5.82
N VAL A 300 20.83 17.17 6.23
CA VAL A 300 22.01 16.99 7.08
C VAL A 300 23.30 17.18 6.28
N ALA A 301 23.28 16.85 4.98
CA ALA A 301 24.42 17.02 4.08
C ALA A 301 24.62 18.48 3.63
N GLU A 302 23.61 19.35 3.69
CA GLU A 302 23.77 20.75 3.30
C GLU A 302 24.83 21.44 4.17
N PRO A 303 25.93 21.94 3.56
CA PRO A 303 26.90 22.72 4.31
C PRO A 303 26.20 23.97 4.82
N THR A 304 26.14 24.12 6.14
CA THR A 304 25.63 25.34 6.77
C THR A 304 26.34 26.51 6.10
N PRO A 305 25.65 27.41 5.36
CA PRO A 305 26.30 28.52 4.72
C PRO A 305 27.01 29.29 5.82
N HIS A 306 28.34 29.37 5.72
CA HIS A 306 29.17 30.05 6.70
C HIS A 306 28.49 31.37 7.07
N ARG A 307 28.05 31.47 8.33
CA ARG A 307 27.75 32.73 8.97
C ARG A 307 29.05 33.51 8.86
N LYS A 308 29.18 34.37 7.85
CA LYS A 308 30.16 35.46 7.90
C LYS A 308 29.83 36.16 9.20
N SER A 309 30.67 35.99 10.20
CA SER A 309 30.58 36.75 11.44
C SER A 309 30.42 38.21 11.03
N PRO A 310 29.38 38.93 11.50
CA PRO A 310 29.32 40.37 11.25
C PRO A 310 30.63 40.98 11.75
N PRO A 311 31.22 41.94 11.01
CA PRO A 311 32.46 42.57 11.44
C PRO A 311 32.26 43.09 12.86
N MET A 312 33.15 42.66 13.75
CA MET A 312 33.18 43.07 15.14
C MET A 312 33.11 44.61 15.21
N PRO A 313 32.23 45.21 16.04
CA PRO A 313 32.26 46.65 16.25
C PRO A 313 33.67 47.05 16.73
N PRO A 314 34.21 48.22 16.31
CA PRO A 314 35.50 48.67 16.80
C PRO A 314 35.44 48.79 18.33
N GLU A 315 36.43 48.19 18.99
CA GLU A 315 36.61 48.19 20.43
C GLU A 315 36.60 49.65 20.95
N PRO A 316 35.84 49.97 22.03
CA PRO A 316 35.82 51.31 22.57
C PRO A 316 37.22 51.69 23.05
N ARG A 317 37.75 52.77 22.48
CA ARG A 317 39.05 53.36 22.83
C ARG A 317 39.05 53.65 24.34
N ALA A 318 39.93 52.97 25.09
CA ALA A 318 40.08 53.20 26.52
C ALA A 318 40.36 54.69 26.77
N GLU A 319 39.52 55.34 27.58
CA GLU A 319 39.80 56.68 28.08
C GLU A 319 41.04 56.62 29.01
N PRO A 320 41.98 57.56 28.89
CA PRO A 320 43.14 57.60 29.78
C PRO A 320 42.71 57.92 31.22
N PRO A 321 43.41 57.41 32.24
CA PRO A 321 43.00 57.55 33.62
C PRO A 321 43.02 59.02 34.06
N SER A 322 41.90 59.45 34.63
CA SER A 322 41.75 60.72 35.35
C SER A 322 42.79 60.80 36.46
N SER A 323 43.71 61.77 36.34
CA SER A 323 44.66 62.05 37.42
C SER A 323 43.94 62.72 38.59
N PRO A 324 44.28 62.40 39.85
CA PRO A 324 43.68 63.04 41.03
C PRO A 324 44.25 64.45 41.19
N ASN A 325 43.38 65.42 41.47
CA ASN A 325 43.77 66.81 41.72
C ASN A 325 43.36 67.17 43.16
N GLY A 326 44.33 67.55 44.00
CA GLY A 326 44.13 68.27 45.26
C GLY A 326 43.89 67.44 46.50
#